data_AF-A0A315TDZ6-F1
#
_entry.id   AF-A0A315TDZ6-F1
#
_cell.length_a   1.000
_cell.length_b   1.000
_cell.length_c   1.000
_cell.angle_alpha   90.00
_cell.angle_beta   90.00
_cell.angle_gamma   90.00
#
_symmetry.space_group_name_H-M   'P 1'
#
loop_
_entity.id
_entity.type
_entity.pdbx_description
1 polymer ?
#
loop_
_entity_poly.entity_id
_entity_poly.type
_entity_poly.pdbx_seq_one_letter_code
_entity_poly.pdbx_strand_id
1 'polypeptide(L)'
;MTAENPTEFYRFRPIHRLLGEPGTPEVLGDDGSCIKPAKPAKIGELEGNYIFFPSPESLNDPFEGYTKFHWSGDTIIWANLIKHYTWSLADNLAMKMLEIENLPIVPAPSHIAPKMRAIYNEAAELVITNERIQAHISELASSERRVSKAELHALLMVINPIVLDEITKTFLKYKMLEEATNLWDGNTALSDALLNVQVHANQNKSPDIETEAHFLSLSVLLRASAFTVAYARTQSKLPITPASNFPSHYIDSLPGLTHSPWYVACFMSSCTNSAIWGSYGDNHRGACLIFDTIPNDDLDRCLMLTVPWEEQEGWGTRPWRAKLQKVDYNDKPLELNFFECLSLMTRSQLDAYWLEDGHKNRSTTSRGYGSDQSRDKYWNDLDTRLARKWKDWAQENEYRIVYNPSMMDASKAEHRQLKYEFSALKGICFGLKTEFEDILAIVNKIIELCETHDRDEFAFKQAIHDPISNTLKIVPLFSLAQIRQTTDQNPLKRD
;
A
#
# COMPACT_ATOMS: atom_id res chain seq x y z
N MET A 1 16.18 -22.65 -22.82
CA MET A 1 15.30 -23.63 -22.14
C MET A 1 14.16 -22.83 -21.56
N THR A 2 12.96 -22.94 -22.12
CA THR A 2 11.75 -22.35 -21.53
C THR A 2 11.50 -23.08 -20.22
N ALA A 3 11.81 -22.45 -19.09
CA ALA A 3 11.48 -23.01 -17.78
C ALA A 3 9.95 -23.18 -17.74
N GLU A 4 9.48 -24.42 -17.62
CA GLU A 4 8.05 -24.69 -17.41
C GLU A 4 7.59 -23.92 -16.17
N ASN A 5 6.45 -23.24 -16.27
CA ASN A 5 5.87 -22.53 -15.13
C ASN A 5 5.62 -23.54 -13.99
N PRO A 6 5.99 -23.21 -12.74
CA PRO A 6 5.78 -24.11 -11.61
C PRO A 6 4.29 -24.46 -11.49
N THR A 7 4.01 -25.73 -11.20
CA THR A 7 2.65 -26.23 -10.96
C THR A 7 2.25 -26.10 -9.49
N GLU A 8 3.22 -26.20 -8.59
CA GLU A 8 3.06 -26.07 -7.14
C GLU A 8 3.64 -24.75 -6.62
N PHE A 9 2.96 -24.17 -5.62
CA PHE A 9 3.35 -22.91 -5.00
C PHE A 9 3.41 -23.03 -3.48
N TYR A 10 4.40 -22.39 -2.89
CA TYR A 10 4.81 -22.62 -1.50
C TYR A 10 4.53 -21.38 -0.65
N ARG A 11 3.75 -21.52 0.44
CA ARG A 11 3.41 -20.43 1.35
C ARG A 11 3.87 -20.72 2.77
N PHE A 12 4.86 -19.96 3.23
CA PHE A 12 5.47 -20.11 4.55
C PHE A 12 4.64 -19.43 5.64
N ARG A 13 4.48 -20.09 6.78
CA ARG A 13 3.66 -19.64 7.90
C ARG A 13 4.21 -20.04 9.27
N PRO A 14 4.23 -19.12 10.24
CA PRO A 14 4.38 -19.50 11.65
C PRO A 14 3.24 -20.43 12.10
N ILE A 15 3.53 -21.36 13.00
CA ILE A 15 2.56 -22.36 13.47
C ILE A 15 1.32 -21.72 14.11
N HIS A 16 1.51 -20.69 14.95
CA HIS A 16 0.40 -19.99 15.62
C HIS A 16 -0.60 -19.37 14.64
N ARG A 17 -0.18 -19.01 13.41
CA ARG A 17 -1.13 -18.51 12.38
C ARG A 17 -1.94 -19.65 11.77
N LEU A 18 -1.36 -20.84 11.63
CA LEU A 18 -2.04 -22.00 11.06
C LEU A 18 -3.06 -22.59 12.03
N LEU A 19 -2.70 -22.72 13.31
CA LEU A 19 -3.55 -23.30 14.35
C LEU A 19 -4.45 -22.29 15.06
N GLY A 20 -4.12 -20.99 15.00
CA GLY A 20 -4.84 -19.94 15.70
C GLY A 20 -4.27 -19.67 17.10
N GLU A 21 -4.93 -18.75 17.82
CA GLU A 21 -4.55 -18.36 19.19
C GLU A 21 -5.76 -18.52 20.11
N PRO A 22 -5.61 -19.16 21.29
CA PRO A 22 -6.71 -19.22 22.26
C PRO A 22 -7.03 -17.82 22.80
N GLY A 23 -8.27 -17.63 23.22
CA GLY A 23 -8.67 -16.41 23.91
C GLY A 23 -7.96 -16.30 25.26
N THR A 24 -7.69 -15.07 25.69
CA THR A 24 -7.14 -14.80 27.02
C THR A 24 -8.17 -14.05 27.85
N PRO A 25 -8.42 -14.45 29.11
CA PRO A 25 -9.35 -13.74 29.98
C PRO A 25 -8.81 -12.37 30.37
N GLU A 26 -9.71 -11.50 30.85
CA GLU A 26 -9.32 -10.25 31.46
C GLU A 26 -8.49 -10.49 32.73
N VAL A 27 -7.42 -9.70 32.90
CA VAL A 27 -6.61 -9.70 34.11
C VAL A 27 -6.96 -8.44 34.90
N LEU A 28 -7.57 -8.63 36.07
CA LEU A 28 -7.90 -7.57 37.01
C LEU A 28 -6.79 -7.40 38.05
N GLY A 29 -6.58 -6.16 38.49
CA GLY A 29 -5.73 -5.83 39.62
C GLY A 29 -6.42 -6.04 40.95
N ASP A 30 -5.65 -5.92 42.03
CA ASP A 30 -6.16 -6.09 43.40
C ASP A 30 -7.25 -5.06 43.77
N ASP A 31 -7.30 -3.93 43.05
CA ASP A 31 -8.30 -2.88 43.16
C ASP A 31 -9.51 -3.07 42.22
N GLY A 32 -9.56 -4.19 41.49
CA GLY A 32 -10.58 -4.47 40.48
C GLY A 32 -10.41 -3.70 39.17
N SER A 33 -9.30 -2.96 38.99
CA SER A 33 -9.02 -2.28 37.71
C SER A 33 -8.55 -3.27 36.64
N CYS A 34 -8.94 -3.05 35.39
CA CYS A 34 -8.48 -3.87 34.28
C CYS A 34 -6.99 -3.59 34.00
N ILE A 35 -6.11 -4.55 34.31
CA ILE A 35 -4.68 -4.48 34.00
C ILE A 35 -4.45 -4.91 32.55
N LYS A 36 -5.14 -5.97 32.11
CA LYS A 36 -5.12 -6.42 30.71
C LYS A 36 -6.53 -6.83 30.27
N PRO A 37 -7.07 -6.26 29.20
CA PRO A 37 -8.38 -6.65 28.70
C PRO A 37 -8.34 -8.08 28.15
N ALA A 38 -9.49 -8.75 28.20
CA ALA A 38 -9.66 -10.05 27.55
C ALA A 38 -9.34 -9.94 26.05
N LYS A 39 -8.72 -10.97 25.47
CA LYS A 39 -8.54 -11.09 24.03
C LYS A 39 -9.36 -12.26 23.50
N PRO A 40 -10.18 -12.07 22.45
CA PRO A 40 -10.92 -13.17 21.85
C PRO A 40 -9.97 -14.18 21.22
N ALA A 41 -10.42 -15.44 21.13
CA ALA A 41 -9.72 -16.46 20.37
C ALA A 41 -9.64 -16.05 18.89
N LYS A 42 -8.55 -16.43 18.23
CA LYS A 42 -8.37 -16.29 16.79
C LYS A 42 -8.36 -17.65 16.14
N ILE A 43 -9.23 -17.83 15.17
CA ILE A 43 -9.27 -19.03 14.32
C ILE A 43 -7.99 -19.05 13.46
N GLY A 44 -7.37 -20.22 13.32
CA GLY A 44 -6.20 -20.41 12.48
C GLY A 44 -6.52 -20.47 10.98
N GLU A 45 -5.52 -20.20 10.13
CA GLU A 45 -5.64 -20.24 8.67
C GLU A 45 -6.12 -21.61 8.16
N LEU A 46 -5.72 -22.73 8.82
CA LEU A 46 -6.16 -24.08 8.45
C LEU A 46 -7.63 -24.32 8.81
N GLU A 47 -8.03 -24.01 10.04
CA GLU A 47 -9.41 -24.19 10.51
C GLU A 47 -10.39 -23.34 9.68
N GLY A 48 -10.01 -22.10 9.38
CA GLY A 48 -10.84 -21.19 8.61
C GLY A 48 -10.76 -21.38 7.09
N ASN A 49 -9.90 -22.27 6.59
CA ASN A 49 -9.62 -22.50 5.17
C ASN A 49 -9.39 -21.20 4.39
N TYR A 50 -8.59 -20.28 4.93
CA TYR A 50 -8.36 -18.97 4.31
C TYR A 50 -6.88 -18.63 4.16
N ILE A 51 -6.62 -17.75 3.18
CA ILE A 51 -5.35 -17.07 3.01
C ILE A 51 -5.55 -15.63 3.45
N PHE A 52 -4.76 -15.17 4.42
CA PHE A 52 -4.75 -13.76 4.80
C PHE A 52 -3.97 -12.91 3.79
N PHE A 53 -4.56 -11.79 3.38
CA PHE A 53 -3.96 -10.80 2.48
C PHE A 53 -3.55 -9.54 3.29
N PRO A 54 -2.31 -9.45 3.79
CA PRO A 54 -1.78 -8.26 4.44
C PRO A 54 -1.79 -7.02 3.52
N SER A 55 -1.81 -5.84 4.14
CA SER A 55 -1.54 -4.59 3.41
C SER A 55 -0.04 -4.43 3.19
N PRO A 56 0.39 -3.67 2.17
CA PRO A 56 1.80 -3.53 1.80
C PRO A 56 2.66 -2.97 2.94
N GLU A 57 2.10 -2.07 3.74
CA GLU A 57 2.79 -1.42 4.86
C GLU A 57 3.13 -2.41 6.00
N SER A 58 2.51 -3.59 5.99
CA SER A 58 2.80 -4.66 6.97
C SER A 58 3.80 -5.69 6.47
N LEU A 59 4.33 -5.53 5.25
CA LEU A 59 5.35 -6.38 4.68
C LEU A 59 6.74 -5.92 5.11
N ASN A 60 7.72 -6.79 4.89
CA ASN A 60 9.12 -6.55 5.22
C ASN A 60 9.87 -5.64 4.23
N ASP A 61 9.37 -5.51 3.00
CA ASP A 61 9.92 -4.58 2.01
C ASP A 61 9.20 -3.21 2.10
N PRO A 62 9.86 -2.14 2.56
CA PRO A 62 9.26 -0.80 2.61
C PRO A 62 9.02 -0.19 1.22
N PHE A 63 9.55 -0.79 0.16
CA PHE A 63 9.38 -0.34 -1.23
C PHE A 63 8.42 -1.24 -2.04
N GLU A 64 7.59 -2.03 -1.36
CA GLU A 64 6.60 -2.87 -2.01
C GLU A 64 5.67 -2.02 -2.90
N GLY A 65 5.63 -2.34 -4.20
CA GLY A 65 4.81 -1.59 -5.16
C GLY A 65 5.31 -0.18 -5.48
N TYR A 66 6.56 0.15 -5.13
CA TYR A 66 7.12 1.48 -5.32
C TYR A 66 7.08 1.94 -6.79
N THR A 67 6.56 3.15 -6.99
CA THR A 67 6.50 3.83 -8.29
C THR A 67 7.21 5.17 -8.17
N LYS A 68 8.13 5.46 -9.08
CA LYS A 68 8.77 6.77 -9.15
C LYS A 68 7.89 7.72 -9.95
N PHE A 69 7.02 8.44 -9.26
CA PHE A 69 6.18 9.45 -9.89
C PHE A 69 6.98 10.69 -10.29
N HIS A 70 6.63 11.22 -11.45
CA HIS A 70 6.94 12.59 -11.86
C HIS A 70 5.63 13.32 -12.17
N TRP A 71 5.69 14.64 -12.20
CA TRP A 71 4.55 15.50 -12.53
C TRP A 71 4.85 16.25 -13.82
N SER A 72 3.99 16.12 -14.82
CA SER A 72 4.18 16.74 -16.11
C SER A 72 2.83 17.10 -16.74
N GLY A 73 2.66 18.36 -17.09
CA GLY A 73 1.43 18.86 -17.70
C GLY A 73 1.44 20.38 -17.82
N ASP A 74 0.29 20.93 -18.21
CA ASP A 74 0.12 22.36 -18.48
C ASP A 74 -0.28 23.18 -17.24
N THR A 75 -0.49 24.48 -17.45
CA THR A 75 -0.83 25.42 -16.37
C THR A 75 -2.15 25.08 -15.67
N ILE A 76 -3.10 24.45 -16.36
CA ILE A 76 -4.40 24.06 -15.80
C ILE A 76 -4.20 22.98 -14.74
N ILE A 77 -3.53 21.88 -15.09
CA ILE A 77 -3.34 20.76 -14.14
C ILE A 77 -2.44 21.16 -12.97
N TRP A 78 -1.44 22.02 -13.19
CA TRP A 78 -0.60 22.57 -12.14
C TRP A 78 -1.37 23.49 -11.19
N ALA A 79 -2.19 24.41 -11.72
CA ALA A 79 -3.07 25.23 -10.89
C ALA A 79 -4.00 24.36 -10.05
N ASN A 80 -4.58 23.30 -10.64
CA ASN A 80 -5.47 22.38 -9.95
C ASN A 80 -4.77 21.54 -8.87
N LEU A 81 -3.49 21.15 -9.06
CA LEU A 81 -2.69 20.54 -7.98
C LEU A 81 -2.53 21.49 -6.78
N ILE A 82 -2.30 22.78 -7.03
CA ILE A 82 -2.16 23.78 -5.96
C ILE A 82 -3.51 24.05 -5.27
N LYS A 83 -4.62 24.06 -6.02
CA LYS A 83 -5.98 24.09 -5.43
C LYS A 83 -6.20 22.87 -4.53
N HIS A 84 -5.83 21.68 -5.01
CA HIS A 84 -5.95 20.44 -4.25
C HIS A 84 -5.12 20.43 -2.95
N TYR A 85 -3.89 20.95 -3.03
CA TYR A 85 -3.06 21.19 -1.85
C TYR A 85 -3.74 22.14 -0.85
N THR A 86 -4.28 23.25 -1.34
CA THR A 86 -4.98 24.26 -0.52
C THR A 86 -6.22 23.67 0.15
N TRP A 87 -7.05 22.92 -0.58
CA TRP A 87 -8.22 22.23 -0.03
C TRP A 87 -7.82 21.23 1.06
N SER A 88 -6.79 20.43 0.81
CA SER A 88 -6.34 19.40 1.76
C SER A 88 -5.75 20.04 3.02
N LEU A 89 -5.03 21.15 2.89
CA LEU A 89 -4.48 21.88 4.03
C LEU A 89 -5.57 22.57 4.85
N ALA A 90 -6.52 23.24 4.18
CA ALA A 90 -7.65 23.88 4.83
C ALA A 90 -8.50 22.86 5.60
N ASP A 91 -8.77 21.71 4.99
CA ASP A 91 -9.52 20.63 5.65
C ASP A 91 -8.75 20.05 6.85
N ASN A 92 -7.45 19.80 6.70
CA ASN A 92 -6.60 19.33 7.81
C ASN A 92 -6.59 20.30 8.99
N LEU A 93 -6.57 21.61 8.73
CA LEU A 93 -6.65 22.64 9.76
C LEU A 93 -8.03 22.66 10.43
N ALA A 94 -9.11 22.64 9.65
CA ALA A 94 -10.46 22.65 10.18
C ALA A 94 -10.75 21.40 11.03
N MET A 95 -10.30 20.23 10.60
CA MET A 95 -10.49 19.00 11.36
C MET A 95 -9.65 18.94 12.65
N LYS A 96 -8.46 19.55 12.65
CA LYS A 96 -7.67 19.70 13.89
C LYS A 96 -8.34 20.61 14.91
N MET A 97 -9.09 21.63 14.48
CA MET A 97 -9.93 22.43 15.38
C MET A 97 -11.04 21.61 16.04
N LEU A 98 -11.39 20.45 15.46
CA LEU A 98 -12.32 19.47 16.01
C LEU A 98 -11.60 18.33 16.76
N GLU A 99 -10.31 18.49 17.06
CA GLU A 99 -9.47 17.49 17.73
C GLU A 99 -9.36 16.14 16.96
N ILE A 100 -9.56 16.19 15.64
CA ILE A 100 -9.37 15.03 14.76
C ILE A 100 -7.96 15.08 14.16
N GLU A 101 -7.14 14.09 14.49
CA GLU A 101 -5.76 13.96 14.02
C GLU A 101 -5.61 12.93 12.88
N ASN A 102 -4.48 12.99 12.16
CA ASN A 102 -4.05 11.99 11.17
C ASN A 102 -5.02 11.71 10.01
N LEU A 103 -5.64 12.75 9.46
CA LEU A 103 -6.50 12.61 8.29
C LEU A 103 -5.71 12.37 7.00
N PRO A 104 -6.20 11.47 6.12
CA PRO A 104 -5.71 11.38 4.76
C PRO A 104 -5.94 12.71 4.03
N ILE A 105 -5.17 12.97 2.98
CA ILE A 105 -5.47 14.08 2.08
C ILE A 105 -6.86 13.86 1.45
N VAL A 106 -7.54 14.96 1.13
CA VAL A 106 -8.87 14.90 0.51
C VAL A 106 -8.75 14.18 -0.84
N PRO A 107 -9.46 13.06 -1.10
CA PRO A 107 -9.36 12.38 -2.40
C PRO A 107 -10.03 13.18 -3.52
N ALA A 108 -11.18 13.79 -3.23
CA ALA A 108 -11.88 14.68 -4.13
C ALA A 108 -12.68 15.70 -3.31
N PRO A 109 -12.75 16.98 -3.72
CA PRO A 109 -13.53 18.00 -3.02
C PRO A 109 -15.01 17.65 -2.85
N SER A 110 -15.56 16.74 -3.65
CA SER A 110 -16.91 16.22 -3.48
C SER A 110 -17.17 15.58 -2.11
N HIS A 111 -16.13 15.11 -1.41
CA HIS A 111 -16.23 14.52 -0.07
C HIS A 111 -16.29 15.56 1.05
N ILE A 112 -15.99 16.83 0.75
CA ILE A 112 -16.07 17.93 1.70
C ILE A 112 -17.51 18.45 1.75
N ALA A 113 -18.02 18.70 2.95
CA ALA A 113 -19.35 19.27 3.16
C ALA A 113 -19.53 20.55 2.31
N PRO A 114 -20.67 20.75 1.60
CA PRO A 114 -20.82 21.82 0.62
C PRO A 114 -20.46 23.23 1.12
N LYS A 115 -20.83 23.54 2.38
CA LYS A 115 -20.50 24.83 3.01
C LYS A 115 -19.00 25.02 3.20
N MET A 116 -18.30 23.98 3.68
CA MET A 116 -16.85 24.02 3.87
C MET A 116 -16.12 24.08 2.52
N ARG A 117 -16.59 23.32 1.54
CA ARG A 117 -16.05 23.34 0.18
C ARG A 117 -16.11 24.74 -0.45
N ALA A 118 -17.19 25.50 -0.24
CA ALA A 118 -17.28 26.87 -0.74
C ALA A 118 -16.21 27.79 -0.12
N ILE A 119 -15.97 27.67 1.18
CA ILE A 119 -14.93 28.42 1.90
C ILE A 119 -13.53 28.04 1.37
N TYR A 120 -13.27 26.74 1.22
CA TYR A 120 -11.96 26.27 0.74
C TYR A 120 -11.72 26.62 -0.72
N ASN A 121 -12.77 26.66 -1.55
CA ASN A 121 -12.69 27.15 -2.92
C ASN A 121 -12.31 28.62 -2.97
N GLU A 122 -12.89 29.47 -2.11
CA GLU A 122 -12.49 30.88 -2.05
C GLU A 122 -10.99 31.02 -1.73
N ALA A 123 -10.50 30.32 -0.71
CA ALA A 123 -9.07 30.32 -0.38
C ALA A 123 -8.20 29.82 -1.55
N ALA A 124 -8.62 28.75 -2.22
CA ALA A 124 -7.90 28.20 -3.37
C ALA A 124 -7.84 29.17 -4.55
N GLU A 125 -8.91 29.92 -4.85
CA GLU A 125 -8.90 30.96 -5.89
C GLU A 125 -7.97 32.14 -5.52
N LEU A 126 -7.94 32.55 -4.25
CA LEU A 126 -7.00 33.58 -3.77
C LEU A 126 -5.54 33.11 -3.93
N VAL A 127 -5.26 31.85 -3.58
CA VAL A 127 -3.91 31.26 -3.72
C VAL A 127 -3.49 31.20 -5.19
N ILE A 128 -4.34 30.69 -6.08
CA ILE A 128 -3.94 30.56 -7.48
C ILE A 128 -3.89 31.92 -8.20
N THR A 129 -4.56 32.96 -7.72
CA THR A 129 -4.44 34.31 -8.33
C THR A 129 -3.22 35.09 -7.83
N ASN A 130 -2.49 34.57 -6.85
CA ASN A 130 -1.25 35.16 -6.37
C ASN A 130 -0.16 35.12 -7.47
N GLU A 131 0.42 36.28 -7.80
CA GLU A 131 1.39 36.45 -8.87
C GLU A 131 2.61 35.52 -8.74
N ARG A 132 3.07 35.28 -7.51
CA ARG A 132 4.21 34.43 -7.22
C ARG A 132 3.90 32.95 -7.43
N ILE A 133 2.69 32.53 -7.06
CA ILE A 133 2.19 31.18 -7.34
C ILE A 133 2.06 30.97 -8.84
N GLN A 134 1.53 31.96 -9.57
CA GLN A 134 1.43 31.92 -11.04
C GLN A 134 2.80 31.83 -11.72
N ALA A 135 3.81 32.55 -11.21
CA ALA A 135 5.18 32.44 -11.73
C ALA A 135 5.72 31.02 -11.59
N HIS A 136 5.57 30.38 -10.43
CA HIS A 136 5.96 28.98 -10.24
C HIS A 136 5.17 28.03 -11.15
N ILE A 137 3.85 28.20 -11.28
CA ILE A 137 3.01 27.38 -12.17
C ILE A 137 3.51 27.48 -13.62
N SER A 138 3.82 28.69 -14.08
CA SER A 138 4.35 28.91 -15.43
C SER A 138 5.67 28.16 -15.66
N GLU A 139 6.60 28.19 -14.71
CA GLU A 139 7.87 27.48 -14.83
C GLU A 139 7.71 25.95 -14.74
N LEU A 140 6.79 25.45 -13.93
CA LEU A 140 6.51 24.00 -13.83
C LEU A 140 5.79 23.45 -15.07
N ALA A 141 4.91 24.26 -15.67
CA ALA A 141 4.18 23.92 -16.88
C ALA A 141 5.03 24.05 -18.16
N SER A 142 6.18 24.72 -18.07
CA SER A 142 7.03 25.02 -19.22
C SER A 142 7.43 23.75 -19.97
N SER A 143 7.05 23.68 -21.24
CA SER A 143 7.35 22.55 -22.15
C SER A 143 6.93 21.17 -21.64
N GLU A 144 5.91 21.08 -20.77
CA GLU A 144 5.53 19.84 -20.09
C GLU A 144 6.76 19.13 -19.48
N ARG A 145 7.60 19.88 -18.77
CA ARG A 145 8.79 19.33 -18.11
C ARG A 145 8.41 18.31 -17.04
N ARG A 146 9.23 17.27 -16.91
CA ARG A 146 9.12 16.28 -15.84
C ARG A 146 9.63 16.87 -14.53
N VAL A 147 8.71 17.15 -13.61
CA VAL A 147 9.00 17.64 -12.27
C VAL A 147 9.13 16.44 -11.32
N SER A 148 10.22 16.39 -10.56
CA SER A 148 10.48 15.30 -9.61
C SER A 148 9.69 15.46 -8.31
N LYS A 149 9.54 14.37 -7.54
CA LYS A 149 8.96 14.42 -6.19
C LYS A 149 9.70 15.42 -5.30
N ALA A 150 11.03 15.48 -5.41
CA ALA A 150 11.86 16.38 -4.62
C ALA A 150 11.62 17.85 -4.97
N GLU A 151 11.48 18.18 -6.26
CA GLU A 151 11.18 19.53 -6.71
C GLU A 151 9.78 19.96 -6.26
N LEU A 152 8.77 19.11 -6.46
CA LEU A 152 7.42 19.38 -6.01
C LEU A 152 7.38 19.59 -4.49
N HIS A 153 8.13 18.78 -3.74
CA HIS A 153 8.21 18.95 -2.30
C HIS A 153 8.87 20.27 -1.90
N ALA A 154 9.97 20.66 -2.55
CA ALA A 154 10.62 21.96 -2.32
C ALA A 154 9.67 23.12 -2.62
N LEU A 155 8.91 23.04 -3.72
CA LEU A 155 7.86 24.00 -4.06
C LEU A 155 6.85 24.13 -2.93
N LEU A 156 6.22 23.03 -2.53
CA LEU A 156 5.17 23.07 -1.51
C LEU A 156 5.70 23.62 -0.18
N MET A 157 6.92 23.27 0.24
CA MET A 157 7.56 23.84 1.42
C MET A 157 7.71 25.36 1.33
N VAL A 158 8.08 25.88 0.16
CA VAL A 158 8.33 27.31 -0.09
C VAL A 158 7.02 28.10 -0.19
N ILE A 159 5.98 27.56 -0.83
CA ILE A 159 4.71 28.27 -1.01
C ILE A 159 3.76 28.10 0.19
N ASN A 160 3.99 27.12 1.07
CA ASN A 160 3.11 26.83 2.21
C ASN A 160 2.77 28.05 3.07
N PRO A 161 3.69 28.97 3.41
CA PRO A 161 3.35 30.18 4.16
C PRO A 161 2.33 31.07 3.44
N ILE A 162 2.45 31.21 2.11
CA ILE A 162 1.51 31.99 1.28
C ILE A 162 0.13 31.32 1.30
N VAL A 163 0.09 30.00 1.11
CA VAL A 163 -1.17 29.23 1.13
C VAL A 163 -1.85 29.33 2.50
N LEU A 164 -1.09 29.22 3.58
CA LEU A 164 -1.60 29.32 4.95
C LEU A 164 -2.16 30.69 5.28
N ASP A 165 -1.50 31.75 4.80
CA ASP A 165 -1.96 33.11 5.00
C ASP A 165 -3.34 33.33 4.34
N GLU A 166 -3.51 32.89 3.09
CA GLU A 166 -4.80 33.00 2.39
C GLU A 166 -5.91 32.11 3.01
N ILE A 167 -5.59 30.89 3.46
CA ILE A 167 -6.54 30.06 4.22
C ILE A 167 -6.94 30.77 5.52
N THR A 168 -5.99 31.34 6.26
CA THR A 168 -6.24 32.00 7.56
C THR A 168 -7.11 33.25 7.38
N LYS A 169 -6.80 34.10 6.40
CA LYS A 169 -7.63 35.26 6.02
C LYS A 169 -9.06 34.84 5.69
N THR A 170 -9.20 33.76 4.92
CA THR A 170 -10.51 33.21 4.55
C THR A 170 -11.26 32.68 5.78
N PHE A 171 -10.59 31.92 6.65
CA PHE A 171 -11.20 31.39 7.88
C PHE A 171 -11.65 32.50 8.83
N LEU A 172 -10.89 33.59 8.96
CA LEU A 172 -11.30 34.79 9.72
C LEU A 172 -12.54 35.46 9.13
N LYS A 173 -12.57 35.65 7.80
CA LYS A 173 -13.73 36.20 7.08
C LYS A 173 -15.01 35.43 7.40
N TYR A 174 -14.90 34.10 7.48
CA TYR A 174 -16.02 33.20 7.78
C TYR A 174 -16.21 32.87 9.27
N LYS A 175 -15.47 33.55 10.18
CA LYS A 175 -15.54 33.37 11.64
C LYS A 175 -15.26 31.94 12.10
N MET A 176 -14.41 31.22 11.37
CA MET A 176 -13.85 29.93 11.79
C MET A 176 -12.65 30.09 12.74
N LEU A 177 -12.03 31.28 12.72
CA LEU A 177 -10.97 31.70 13.61
C LEU A 177 -11.37 33.03 14.28
N GLU A 178 -10.99 33.21 15.55
CA GLU A 178 -11.26 34.44 16.30
C GLU A 178 -10.19 35.51 16.08
N GLU A 179 -8.92 35.10 15.95
CA GLU A 179 -7.78 36.01 15.83
C GLU A 179 -6.86 35.61 14.67
N ALA A 180 -6.32 36.63 14.00
CA ALA A 180 -5.30 36.44 12.99
C ALA A 180 -3.97 36.10 13.65
N THR A 181 -3.41 34.95 13.29
CA THR A 181 -1.97 34.73 13.44
C THR A 181 -1.32 35.20 12.15
N ASN A 182 -0.42 36.19 12.23
CA ASN A 182 0.37 36.60 11.07
C ASN A 182 1.37 35.46 10.77
N LEU A 183 0.99 34.57 9.84
CA LEU A 183 1.75 33.35 9.53
C LEU A 183 2.79 33.57 8.41
N TRP A 184 2.62 34.64 7.62
CA TRP A 184 3.55 35.03 6.57
C TRP A 184 3.98 36.49 6.79
N ASP A 185 5.29 36.71 6.79
CA ASP A 185 5.93 38.01 6.99
C ASP A 185 6.17 38.76 5.67
N GLY A 186 5.66 38.23 4.55
CA GLY A 186 5.92 38.76 3.22
C GLY A 186 7.31 38.39 2.66
N ASN A 187 8.11 37.59 3.37
CA ASN A 187 9.43 37.19 2.89
C ASN A 187 9.30 36.24 1.70
N THR A 188 9.97 36.60 0.60
CA THR A 188 9.93 35.85 -0.66
C THR A 188 11.27 35.23 -1.06
N ALA A 189 12.34 35.43 -0.29
CA ALA A 189 13.69 35.11 -0.72
C ALA A 189 13.86 33.63 -1.15
N LEU A 190 13.25 32.70 -0.41
CA LEU A 190 13.29 31.27 -0.76
C LEU A 190 12.48 30.96 -2.02
N SER A 191 11.36 31.65 -2.24
CA SER A 191 10.56 31.54 -3.46
C SER A 191 11.29 32.12 -4.66
N ASP A 192 11.92 33.29 -4.52
CA ASP A 192 12.74 33.88 -5.58
C ASP A 192 13.92 32.97 -5.95
N ALA A 193 14.61 32.40 -4.95
CA ALA A 193 15.69 31.44 -5.18
C ALA A 193 15.19 30.18 -5.90
N LEU A 194 14.08 29.58 -5.46
CA LEU A 194 13.50 28.40 -6.11
C LEU A 194 13.08 28.70 -7.54
N LEU A 195 12.42 29.84 -7.78
CA LEU A 195 11.97 30.25 -9.10
C LEU A 195 13.16 30.41 -10.06
N ASN A 196 14.25 31.04 -9.61
CA ASN A 196 15.47 31.14 -10.40
C ASN A 196 16.06 29.77 -10.76
N VAL A 197 16.02 28.80 -9.83
CA VAL A 197 16.47 27.43 -10.11
C VAL A 197 15.56 26.76 -11.14
N GLN A 198 14.25 26.95 -11.06
CA GLN A 198 13.28 26.42 -12.04
C GLN A 198 13.48 27.01 -13.44
N VAL A 199 13.64 28.33 -13.53
CA VAL A 199 13.96 29.04 -14.77
C VAL A 199 15.26 28.49 -15.37
N HIS A 200 16.30 28.33 -14.54
CA HIS A 200 17.57 27.78 -14.97
C HIS A 200 17.43 26.33 -15.48
N ALA A 201 16.67 25.49 -14.79
CA ALA A 201 16.40 24.11 -15.21
C ALA A 201 15.69 24.06 -16.58
N ASN A 202 14.70 24.94 -16.79
CA ASN A 202 13.98 25.07 -18.06
C ASN A 202 14.88 25.54 -19.21
N GLN A 203 15.78 26.50 -18.95
CA GLN A 203 16.66 27.07 -19.96
C GLN A 203 17.78 26.11 -20.42
N ASN A 204 18.34 25.33 -19.49
CA ASN A 204 19.57 24.58 -19.76
C ASN A 204 19.34 23.14 -20.23
N LYS A 205 18.08 22.65 -20.24
CA LYS A 205 17.74 21.26 -20.61
C LYS A 205 18.67 20.23 -19.95
N SER A 206 19.08 20.52 -18.71
CA SER A 206 19.98 19.66 -17.95
C SER A 206 19.39 18.25 -17.87
N PRO A 207 20.22 17.19 -17.89
CA PRO A 207 19.72 15.83 -17.75
C PRO A 207 18.82 15.71 -16.52
N ASP A 208 17.66 15.05 -16.65
CA ASP A 208 16.65 14.92 -15.60
C ASP A 208 17.27 14.48 -14.25
N ILE A 209 18.27 13.59 -14.30
CA ILE A 209 18.94 13.03 -13.12
C ILE A 209 19.72 14.08 -12.32
N GLU A 210 20.46 14.97 -12.98
CA GLU A 210 21.25 16.01 -12.30
C GLU A 210 20.34 17.06 -11.67
N THR A 211 19.31 17.47 -12.41
CA THR A 211 18.27 18.38 -11.93
C THR A 211 17.55 17.80 -10.70
N GLU A 212 17.17 16.53 -10.77
CA GLU A 212 16.54 15.81 -9.65
C GLU A 212 17.45 15.73 -8.43
N ALA A 213 18.76 15.50 -8.60
CA ALA A 213 19.72 15.46 -7.49
C ALA A 213 19.87 16.81 -6.76
N HIS A 214 19.86 17.92 -7.51
CA HIS A 214 19.87 19.26 -6.92
C HIS A 214 18.60 19.55 -6.13
N PHE A 215 17.42 19.23 -6.69
CA PHE A 215 16.16 19.39 -5.98
C PHE A 215 16.03 18.46 -4.78
N LEU A 216 16.58 17.24 -4.85
CA LEU A 216 16.66 16.34 -3.70
C LEU A 216 17.45 17.00 -2.57
N SER A 217 18.63 17.52 -2.86
CA SER A 217 19.48 18.23 -1.89
C SER A 217 18.75 19.43 -1.28
N LEU A 218 18.10 20.25 -2.11
CA LEU A 218 17.31 21.39 -1.65
C LEU A 218 16.14 20.96 -0.75
N SER A 219 15.40 19.92 -1.15
CA SER A 219 14.26 19.40 -0.37
C SER A 219 14.69 18.85 0.99
N VAL A 220 15.88 18.21 1.07
CA VAL A 220 16.46 17.73 2.33
C VAL A 220 16.85 18.92 3.22
N LEU A 221 17.48 19.95 2.67
CA LEU A 221 17.84 21.16 3.42
C LEU A 221 16.60 21.89 3.97
N LEU A 222 15.54 22.03 3.17
CA LEU A 222 14.28 22.64 3.59
C LEU A 222 13.59 21.83 4.71
N ARG A 223 13.63 20.50 4.66
CA ARG A 223 13.14 19.66 5.77
C ARG A 223 13.97 19.84 7.03
N ALA A 224 15.30 19.85 6.90
CA ALA A 224 16.20 20.01 8.04
C ALA A 224 16.00 21.37 8.71
N SER A 225 15.79 22.44 7.94
CA SER A 225 15.50 23.77 8.49
C SER A 225 14.14 23.81 9.18
N ALA A 226 13.09 23.24 8.57
CA ALA A 226 11.76 23.15 9.17
C ALA A 226 11.78 22.35 10.48
N PHE A 227 12.49 21.22 10.52
CA PHE A 227 12.69 20.44 11.74
C PHE A 227 13.41 21.25 12.82
N THR A 228 14.47 21.97 12.46
CA THR A 228 15.23 22.82 13.40
C THR A 228 14.35 23.89 14.02
N VAL A 229 13.50 24.54 13.21
CA VAL A 229 12.52 25.53 13.69
C VAL A 229 11.48 24.88 14.60
N ALA A 230 10.92 23.73 14.22
CA ALA A 230 9.94 23.01 15.03
C ALA A 230 10.54 22.57 16.38
N TYR A 231 11.77 22.08 16.38
CA TYR A 231 12.50 21.72 17.59
C TYR A 231 12.74 22.95 18.48
N ALA A 232 13.23 24.07 17.92
CA ALA A 232 13.45 25.31 18.67
C ALA A 232 12.14 25.85 19.31
N ARG A 233 11.01 25.78 18.59
CA ARG A 233 9.68 26.13 19.13
C ARG A 233 9.30 25.24 20.30
N THR A 234 9.50 23.92 20.16
CA THR A 234 9.25 22.94 21.22
C THR A 234 10.05 23.25 22.48
N GLN A 235 11.36 23.53 22.32
CA GLN A 235 12.22 23.94 23.44
C GLN A 235 11.75 25.25 24.09
N SER A 236 11.21 26.15 23.28
CA SER A 236 10.66 27.43 23.73
C SER A 236 9.21 27.34 24.24
N LYS A 237 8.63 26.14 24.34
CA LYS A 237 7.22 25.89 24.70
C LYS A 237 6.22 26.65 23.81
N LEU A 238 6.61 26.96 22.58
CA LEU A 238 5.74 27.51 21.56
C LEU A 238 5.04 26.36 20.82
N PRO A 239 3.77 26.50 20.44
CA PRO A 239 3.07 25.48 19.68
C PRO A 239 3.80 25.23 18.35
N ILE A 240 3.99 23.94 18.04
CA ILE A 240 4.35 23.50 16.68
C ILE A 240 3.10 23.73 15.84
N THR A 241 3.23 24.48 14.74
CA THR A 241 2.10 24.63 13.82
C THR A 241 1.96 23.33 13.03
N PRO A 242 0.83 22.61 13.12
CA PRO A 242 0.66 21.34 12.41
C PRO A 242 0.77 21.48 10.88
N ALA A 243 0.59 22.69 10.36
CA ALA A 243 0.78 23.03 8.97
C ALA A 243 2.25 23.01 8.50
N SER A 244 3.23 23.07 9.40
CA SER A 244 4.65 23.12 9.03
C SER A 244 5.15 21.83 8.38
N ASN A 245 4.62 20.67 8.80
CA ASN A 245 4.96 19.36 8.23
C ASN A 245 3.96 18.89 7.15
N PHE A 246 2.90 19.68 6.90
CA PHE A 246 1.86 19.30 5.94
C PHE A 246 2.37 19.12 4.50
N PRO A 247 3.33 19.91 3.98
CA PRO A 247 3.89 19.66 2.64
C PRO A 247 4.45 18.24 2.48
N SER A 248 5.17 17.72 3.47
CA SER A 248 5.72 16.36 3.44
C SER A 248 4.59 15.32 3.50
N HIS A 249 3.63 15.49 4.43
CA HIS A 249 2.46 14.62 4.53
C HIS A 249 1.67 14.54 3.22
N TYR A 250 1.41 15.69 2.60
CA TYR A 250 0.69 15.77 1.33
C TYR A 250 1.41 14.99 0.22
N ILE A 251 2.72 15.22 0.08
CA ILE A 251 3.56 14.58 -0.93
C ILE A 251 3.60 13.06 -0.77
N ASP A 252 3.72 12.57 0.46
CA ASP A 252 3.73 11.14 0.75
C ASP A 252 2.35 10.49 0.60
N SER A 253 1.27 11.28 0.69
CA SER A 253 -0.10 10.82 0.50
C SER A 253 -0.57 10.80 -0.97
N LEU A 254 0.05 11.60 -1.86
CA LEU A 254 -0.34 11.68 -3.28
C LEU A 254 -0.43 10.31 -3.98
N PRO A 255 0.51 9.35 -3.82
CA PRO A 255 0.41 8.04 -4.45
C PRO A 255 -0.93 7.33 -4.20
N GLY A 256 -1.54 7.50 -3.02
CA GLY A 256 -2.83 6.90 -2.67
C GLY A 256 -4.00 7.39 -3.52
N LEU A 257 -3.86 8.50 -4.27
CA LEU A 257 -4.86 8.96 -5.24
C LEU A 257 -4.84 8.16 -6.55
N THR A 258 -3.78 7.37 -6.78
CA THR A 258 -3.57 6.69 -8.07
C THR A 258 -4.09 5.25 -8.10
N HIS A 259 -4.55 4.71 -6.97
CA HIS A 259 -5.01 3.33 -6.86
C HIS A 259 -5.83 3.10 -5.62
N SER A 260 -6.72 2.11 -5.68
CA SER A 260 -7.42 1.63 -4.50
C SER A 260 -6.45 0.93 -3.54
N PRO A 261 -6.77 0.88 -2.24
CA PRO A 261 -6.07 -0.02 -1.33
C PRO A 261 -5.96 -1.41 -1.93
N TRP A 262 -4.80 -2.03 -1.75
CA TRP A 262 -4.53 -3.36 -2.26
C TRP A 262 -3.88 -4.20 -1.17
N TYR A 263 -3.99 -5.51 -1.31
CA TYR A 263 -3.52 -6.48 -0.34
C TYR A 263 -2.88 -7.63 -1.08
N VAL A 264 -1.96 -8.36 -0.44
CA VAL A 264 -1.13 -9.32 -1.18
C VAL A 264 -0.84 -10.59 -0.43
N ALA A 265 -0.90 -11.71 -1.14
CA ALA A 265 -0.45 -13.00 -0.67
C ALA A 265 0.75 -13.48 -1.51
N CYS A 266 1.90 -13.62 -0.85
CA CYS A 266 3.14 -14.09 -1.47
C CYS A 266 3.30 -15.62 -1.41
N PHE A 267 3.79 -16.19 -2.49
CA PHE A 267 4.08 -17.61 -2.67
C PHE A 267 5.44 -17.75 -3.34
N MET A 268 6.13 -18.85 -3.10
CA MET A 268 7.45 -19.12 -3.67
C MET A 268 7.31 -20.26 -4.67
N SER A 269 8.17 -20.32 -5.67
CA SER A 269 8.24 -21.46 -6.60
C SER A 269 8.97 -22.67 -6.03
N SER A 270 9.62 -22.52 -4.88
CA SER A 270 10.35 -23.59 -4.17
C SER A 270 10.32 -23.36 -2.65
N CYS A 271 10.46 -24.43 -1.88
CA CYS A 271 10.66 -24.39 -0.44
C CYS A 271 12.06 -24.86 0.04
N THR A 272 13.06 -24.94 -0.84
CA THR A 272 14.43 -25.39 -0.50
C THR A 272 15.39 -24.27 -0.09
N ASN A 273 14.98 -23.00 -0.17
CA ASN A 273 15.85 -21.88 0.19
C ASN A 273 15.84 -21.63 1.71
N SER A 274 16.98 -21.86 2.36
CA SER A 274 17.12 -21.68 3.82
C SER A 274 16.85 -20.25 4.30
N ALA A 275 17.20 -19.22 3.51
CA ALA A 275 16.96 -17.83 3.91
C ALA A 275 15.46 -17.52 3.98
N ILE A 276 14.65 -18.11 3.11
CA ILE A 276 13.19 -17.95 3.10
C ILE A 276 12.57 -18.58 4.35
N TRP A 277 13.05 -19.75 4.78
CA TRP A 277 12.65 -20.35 6.07
C TRP A 277 13.05 -19.49 7.26
N GLY A 278 14.20 -18.81 7.19
CA GLY A 278 14.64 -17.83 8.16
C GLY A 278 13.65 -16.68 8.32
N SER A 279 13.29 -16.03 7.21
CA SER A 279 12.46 -14.82 7.20
C SER A 279 10.96 -15.09 7.34
N TYR A 280 10.42 -16.08 6.63
CA TYR A 280 8.98 -16.34 6.54
C TYR A 280 8.53 -17.61 7.25
N GLY A 281 9.45 -18.56 7.47
CA GLY A 281 9.21 -19.81 8.18
C GLY A 281 9.49 -19.74 9.67
N ASP A 282 9.35 -18.57 10.30
CA ASP A 282 9.59 -18.32 11.73
C ASP A 282 10.93 -18.89 12.22
N ASN A 283 12.03 -18.52 11.54
CA ASN A 283 13.36 -19.03 11.79
C ASN A 283 13.43 -20.57 11.78
N HIS A 284 12.83 -21.19 10.76
CA HIS A 284 12.67 -22.63 10.59
C HIS A 284 11.74 -23.35 11.59
N ARG A 285 11.02 -22.65 12.46
CA ARG A 285 10.04 -23.26 13.39
C ARG A 285 8.65 -23.39 12.78
N GLY A 286 8.34 -22.59 11.77
CA GLY A 286 7.06 -22.61 11.05
C GLY A 286 6.92 -23.80 10.10
N ALA A 287 5.87 -23.73 9.28
CA ALA A 287 5.59 -24.69 8.22
C ALA A 287 5.38 -23.98 6.87
N CYS A 288 5.35 -24.74 5.79
CA CYS A 288 5.13 -24.26 4.44
C CYS A 288 3.97 -25.05 3.81
N LEU A 289 2.88 -24.36 3.52
CA LEU A 289 1.73 -24.89 2.78
C LEU A 289 2.10 -25.05 1.29
N ILE A 290 1.63 -26.13 0.67
CA ILE A 290 1.89 -26.46 -0.73
C ILE A 290 0.57 -26.43 -1.48
N PHE A 291 0.39 -25.45 -2.35
CA PHE A 291 -0.81 -25.27 -3.14
C PHE A 291 -0.61 -25.81 -4.56
N ASP A 292 -1.58 -26.60 -5.01
CA ASP A 292 -1.76 -26.91 -6.42
C ASP A 292 -2.55 -25.78 -7.11
N THR A 293 -2.40 -25.68 -8.43
CA THR A 293 -2.97 -24.58 -9.21
C THR A 293 -3.66 -25.05 -10.46
N ILE A 294 -4.65 -24.27 -10.88
CA ILE A 294 -5.37 -24.49 -12.13
C ILE A 294 -4.92 -23.45 -13.17
N PRO A 295 -4.86 -23.80 -14.46
CA PRO A 295 -4.63 -22.81 -15.49
C PRO A 295 -5.89 -21.93 -15.69
N ASN A 296 -5.70 -20.66 -16.06
CA ASN A 296 -6.75 -19.85 -16.70
C ASN A 296 -6.75 -20.06 -18.22
N ASP A 297 -7.59 -19.29 -18.93
CA ASP A 297 -7.75 -19.38 -20.38
C ASP A 297 -6.45 -18.97 -21.14
N ASP A 298 -5.61 -18.14 -20.51
CA ASP A 298 -4.29 -17.73 -20.99
C ASP A 298 -3.15 -18.66 -20.51
N LEU A 299 -3.48 -19.80 -19.88
CA LEU A 299 -2.55 -20.78 -19.28
C LEU A 299 -1.71 -20.26 -18.10
N ASP A 300 -2.04 -19.09 -17.55
CA ASP A 300 -1.48 -18.62 -16.29
C ASP A 300 -1.95 -19.50 -15.12
N ARG A 301 -1.09 -19.69 -14.12
CA ARG A 301 -1.44 -20.44 -12.91
C ARG A 301 -2.30 -19.59 -11.98
N CYS A 302 -3.38 -20.19 -11.49
CA CYS A 302 -4.36 -19.55 -10.63
C CYS A 302 -4.70 -20.41 -9.42
N LEU A 303 -5.13 -19.74 -8.36
CA LEU A 303 -5.78 -20.36 -7.20
C LEU A 303 -7.25 -19.94 -7.19
N MET A 304 -8.17 -20.90 -7.01
CA MET A 304 -9.58 -20.57 -6.80
C MET A 304 -9.77 -20.08 -5.37
N LEU A 305 -10.22 -18.83 -5.25
CA LEU A 305 -10.51 -18.18 -3.99
C LEU A 305 -11.97 -17.76 -3.93
N THR A 306 -12.52 -17.65 -2.72
CA THR A 306 -13.80 -17.02 -2.45
C THR A 306 -13.53 -15.65 -1.83
N VAL A 307 -14.08 -14.60 -2.46
CA VAL A 307 -13.86 -13.21 -2.04
C VAL A 307 -15.16 -12.55 -1.61
N PRO A 308 -15.12 -11.60 -0.66
CA PRO A 308 -16.28 -10.77 -0.34
C PRO A 308 -16.77 -10.01 -1.57
N TRP A 309 -18.08 -9.83 -1.66
CA TRP A 309 -18.73 -9.00 -2.68
C TRP A 309 -19.91 -8.23 -2.05
N GLU A 310 -20.15 -7.01 -2.52
CA GLU A 310 -21.28 -6.21 -2.06
C GLU A 310 -22.58 -6.69 -2.72
N GLU A 311 -23.58 -7.00 -1.91
CA GLU A 311 -24.93 -7.33 -2.33
C GLU A 311 -25.91 -6.23 -1.90
N GLN A 312 -27.13 -6.24 -2.45
CA GLN A 312 -28.15 -5.23 -2.10
C GLN A 312 -28.49 -5.21 -0.60
N GLU A 313 -28.34 -6.34 0.09
CA GLU A 313 -28.55 -6.49 1.53
C GLU A 313 -27.27 -7.01 2.24
N GLY A 314 -26.18 -6.26 2.12
CA GLY A 314 -24.96 -6.51 2.90
C GLY A 314 -23.84 -7.20 2.12
N TRP A 315 -23.18 -8.16 2.75
CA TRP A 315 -21.97 -8.79 2.22
C TRP A 315 -22.24 -10.23 1.79
N GLY A 316 -22.07 -10.48 0.50
CA GLY A 316 -22.03 -11.81 -0.09
C GLY A 316 -20.61 -12.29 -0.35
N THR A 317 -20.50 -13.42 -1.04
CA THR A 317 -19.21 -13.91 -1.54
C THR A 317 -19.32 -14.40 -2.96
N ARG A 318 -18.21 -14.35 -3.70
CA ARG A 318 -18.13 -14.87 -5.07
C ARG A 318 -16.83 -15.63 -5.31
N PRO A 319 -16.82 -16.63 -6.22
CA PRO A 319 -15.59 -17.27 -6.65
C PRO A 319 -14.73 -16.29 -7.46
N TRP A 320 -13.42 -16.40 -7.30
CA TRP A 320 -12.41 -15.64 -8.00
C TRP A 320 -11.27 -16.55 -8.41
N ARG A 321 -11.01 -16.64 -9.71
CA ARG A 321 -9.84 -17.33 -10.26
C ARG A 321 -8.63 -16.39 -10.16
N ALA A 322 -7.91 -16.48 -9.06
CA ALA A 322 -6.88 -15.53 -8.68
C ALA A 322 -5.52 -15.88 -9.33
N LYS A 323 -5.03 -15.04 -10.23
CA LYS A 323 -3.75 -15.23 -10.94
C LYS A 323 -2.57 -15.12 -9.98
N LEU A 324 -1.67 -16.09 -10.04
CA LEU A 324 -0.35 -16.04 -9.42
C LEU A 324 0.60 -15.28 -10.36
N GLN A 325 0.74 -13.99 -10.10
CA GLN A 325 1.60 -13.10 -10.87
C GLN A 325 3.05 -13.31 -10.45
N LYS A 326 3.93 -13.58 -11.41
CA LYS A 326 5.37 -13.66 -11.14
C LYS A 326 5.91 -12.27 -10.82
N VAL A 327 6.72 -12.16 -9.77
CA VAL A 327 7.37 -10.90 -9.42
C VAL A 327 8.50 -10.56 -10.38
N ASP A 328 8.51 -9.33 -10.88
CA ASP A 328 9.61 -8.73 -11.63
C ASP A 328 10.60 -8.06 -10.65
N TYR A 329 11.82 -8.60 -10.60
CA TYR A 329 12.89 -8.07 -9.76
C TYR A 329 13.76 -7.13 -10.56
N ASN A 330 13.70 -5.84 -10.25
CA ASN A 330 14.36 -4.81 -11.05
C ASN A 330 14.82 -3.62 -10.20
N ASP A 331 16.03 -3.14 -10.46
CA ASP A 331 16.58 -1.94 -9.81
C ASP A 331 16.15 -0.65 -10.51
N LYS A 332 15.63 -0.74 -11.75
CA LYS A 332 15.10 0.41 -12.47
C LYS A 332 13.64 0.66 -12.05
N PRO A 333 13.34 1.79 -11.39
CA PRO A 333 11.97 2.08 -10.97
C PRO A 333 11.05 2.23 -12.18
N LEU A 334 9.79 1.85 -12.00
CA LEU A 334 8.74 2.23 -12.93
C LEU A 334 8.50 3.74 -12.77
N GLU A 335 8.68 4.50 -13.85
CA GLU A 335 8.46 5.94 -13.85
C GLU A 335 7.13 6.27 -14.53
N LEU A 336 6.20 6.91 -13.81
CA LEU A 336 4.88 7.27 -14.32
C LEU A 336 4.60 8.76 -14.11
N ASN A 337 3.82 9.36 -15.01
CA ASN A 337 3.30 10.72 -14.83
C ASN A 337 2.10 10.65 -13.89
N PHE A 338 2.20 11.23 -12.70
CA PHE A 338 1.16 11.22 -11.68
C PHE A 338 -0.20 11.70 -12.21
N PHE A 339 -0.18 12.76 -13.02
CA PHE A 339 -1.42 13.36 -13.55
C PHE A 339 -2.15 12.48 -14.55
N GLU A 340 -1.54 11.40 -15.05
CA GLU A 340 -2.16 10.39 -15.93
C GLU A 340 -2.58 9.13 -15.16
N CYS A 341 -2.49 9.14 -13.83
CA CYS A 341 -2.77 7.97 -12.98
C CYS A 341 -3.97 8.15 -12.04
N LEU A 342 -4.81 9.18 -12.20
CA LEU A 342 -5.91 9.52 -11.29
C LEU A 342 -7.21 8.73 -11.57
N SER A 343 -7.10 7.48 -12.02
CA SER A 343 -8.23 6.66 -12.50
C SER A 343 -9.23 6.24 -11.43
N LEU A 344 -8.97 6.54 -10.14
CA LEU A 344 -9.94 6.35 -9.06
C LEU A 344 -11.09 7.35 -9.10
N MET A 345 -10.90 8.50 -9.75
CA MET A 345 -11.92 9.52 -9.86
C MET A 345 -12.83 9.22 -11.05
N THR A 346 -14.13 9.47 -10.87
CA THR A 346 -15.07 9.45 -12.00
C THR A 346 -14.67 10.52 -13.03
N ARG A 347 -15.10 10.34 -14.28
CA ARG A 347 -14.81 11.33 -15.33
C ARG A 347 -15.26 12.75 -14.94
N SER A 348 -16.42 12.86 -14.30
CA SER A 348 -16.93 14.16 -13.82
C SER A 348 -16.06 14.77 -12.73
N GLN A 349 -15.48 13.96 -11.83
CA GLN A 349 -14.57 14.45 -10.80
C GLN A 349 -13.22 14.87 -11.41
N LEU A 350 -12.69 14.08 -12.35
CA LEU A 350 -11.46 14.44 -13.08
C LEU A 350 -11.61 15.76 -13.80
N ASP A 351 -12.67 15.91 -14.61
CA ASP A 351 -12.94 17.14 -15.35
C ASP A 351 -13.12 18.32 -14.37
N ALA A 352 -13.89 18.16 -13.28
CA ALA A 352 -14.16 19.24 -12.34
C ALA A 352 -12.96 19.69 -11.48
N TYR A 353 -12.04 18.80 -11.14
CA TYR A 353 -11.02 19.06 -10.11
C TYR A 353 -9.58 19.00 -10.61
N TRP A 354 -9.34 18.45 -11.81
CA TRP A 354 -8.00 18.26 -12.35
C TRP A 354 -7.88 18.73 -13.80
N LEU A 355 -8.79 18.31 -14.67
CA LEU A 355 -8.61 18.43 -16.13
C LEU A 355 -9.25 19.69 -16.73
N GLU A 356 -10.12 20.41 -16.03
CA GLU A 356 -10.72 21.65 -16.52
C GLU A 356 -10.39 22.84 -15.61
N ASP A 357 -10.36 24.04 -16.19
CA ASP A 357 -10.33 25.31 -15.45
C ASP A 357 -11.76 25.84 -15.17
N GLY A 358 -11.84 27.00 -14.52
CA GLY A 358 -13.12 27.67 -14.23
C GLY A 358 -13.92 28.10 -15.47
N HIS A 359 -13.30 28.10 -16.65
CA HIS A 359 -13.89 28.47 -17.94
C HIS A 359 -14.17 27.25 -18.83
N LYS A 360 -13.99 26.01 -18.33
CA LYS A 360 -14.15 24.76 -19.09
C LYS A 360 -13.10 24.54 -20.18
N ASN A 361 -11.96 25.24 -20.13
CA ASN A 361 -10.80 24.87 -20.94
C ASN A 361 -10.21 23.57 -20.39
N ARG A 362 -9.74 22.70 -21.28
CA ARG A 362 -9.20 21.38 -20.93
C ARG A 362 -7.69 21.36 -20.91
N SER A 363 -7.13 20.73 -19.88
CA SER A 363 -5.71 20.44 -19.77
C SER A 363 -5.25 19.48 -20.86
N THR A 364 -4.03 19.64 -21.36
CA THR A 364 -3.37 18.70 -22.29
C THR A 364 -3.28 17.29 -21.70
N THR A 365 -3.20 17.16 -20.38
CA THR A 365 -3.18 15.87 -19.69
C THR A 365 -4.48 15.08 -19.83
N SER A 366 -5.58 15.72 -20.26
CA SER A 366 -6.84 15.03 -20.57
C SER A 366 -6.72 13.93 -21.63
N ARG A 367 -5.66 13.96 -22.46
CA ARG A 367 -5.30 12.89 -23.41
C ARG A 367 -5.05 11.53 -22.75
N GLY A 368 -4.66 11.53 -21.48
CA GLY A 368 -4.45 10.32 -20.67
C GLY A 368 -5.74 9.65 -20.18
N TYR A 369 -6.92 10.14 -20.59
CA TYR A 369 -8.20 9.67 -20.05
C TYR A 369 -9.31 9.57 -21.12
N GLY A 370 -10.21 8.61 -20.92
CA GLY A 370 -11.47 8.52 -21.68
C GLY A 370 -11.42 7.67 -22.95
N SER A 371 -10.29 7.01 -23.24
CA SER A 371 -10.16 5.99 -24.29
C SER A 371 -9.89 4.61 -23.71
N ASP A 372 -10.26 3.55 -24.43
CA ASP A 372 -9.92 2.18 -24.05
C ASP A 372 -8.40 2.01 -23.91
N GLN A 373 -7.62 2.59 -24.83
CA GLN A 373 -6.16 2.56 -24.76
C GLN A 373 -5.62 3.17 -23.45
N SER A 374 -6.16 4.31 -23.01
CA SER A 374 -5.74 4.94 -21.75
C SER A 374 -6.09 4.11 -20.52
N ARG A 375 -7.27 3.46 -20.55
CA ARG A 375 -7.73 2.55 -19.50
C ARG A 375 -6.85 1.31 -19.43
N ASP A 376 -6.60 0.67 -20.56
CA ASP A 376 -5.77 -0.54 -20.64
C ASP A 376 -4.33 -0.25 -20.21
N LYS A 377 -3.78 0.91 -20.63
CA LYS A 377 -2.47 1.37 -20.17
C LYS A 377 -2.43 1.49 -18.64
N TYR A 378 -3.41 2.16 -18.03
CA TYR A 378 -3.47 2.31 -16.57
C TYR A 378 -3.48 0.96 -15.85
N TRP A 379 -4.33 0.01 -16.27
CA TRP A 379 -4.43 -1.29 -15.61
C TRP A 379 -3.17 -2.14 -15.82
N ASN A 380 -2.55 -2.08 -17.00
CA ASN A 380 -1.27 -2.75 -17.25
C ASN A 380 -0.14 -2.15 -16.40
N ASP A 381 -0.07 -0.82 -16.29
CA ASP A 381 0.89 -0.14 -15.43
C ASP A 381 0.67 -0.51 -13.96
N LEU A 382 -0.60 -0.57 -13.52
CA LEU A 382 -1.01 -0.97 -12.17
C LEU A 382 -0.58 -2.40 -11.87
N ASP A 383 -0.87 -3.35 -12.74
CA ASP A 383 -0.43 -4.74 -12.57
C ASP A 383 1.09 -4.83 -12.49
N THR A 384 1.80 -4.09 -13.35
CA THR A 384 3.27 -4.06 -13.38
C THR A 384 3.85 -3.53 -12.07
N ARG A 385 3.35 -2.41 -11.53
CA ARG A 385 3.86 -1.87 -10.26
C ARG A 385 3.59 -2.79 -9.08
N LEU A 386 2.42 -3.43 -9.02
CA LEU A 386 2.05 -4.29 -7.88
C LEU A 386 2.78 -5.63 -7.90
N ALA A 387 3.39 -6.00 -9.02
CA ALA A 387 4.22 -7.19 -9.19
C ALA A 387 5.73 -6.91 -9.24
N ARG A 388 6.20 -5.76 -8.74
CA ARG A 388 7.62 -5.40 -8.75
C ARG A 388 8.26 -5.36 -7.37
N LYS A 389 9.50 -5.82 -7.30
CA LYS A 389 10.38 -5.73 -6.13
C LYS A 389 11.80 -5.33 -6.53
N TRP A 390 12.56 -4.81 -5.57
CA TRP A 390 13.98 -4.59 -5.75
C TRP A 390 14.75 -5.90 -5.93
N LYS A 391 15.88 -5.84 -6.64
CA LYS A 391 16.66 -7.04 -6.99
C LYS A 391 17.24 -7.77 -5.78
N ASP A 392 17.43 -7.08 -4.66
CA ASP A 392 17.87 -7.65 -3.39
C ASP A 392 16.92 -8.73 -2.83
N TRP A 393 15.70 -8.82 -3.36
CA TRP A 393 14.70 -9.83 -3.02
C TRP A 393 14.62 -11.00 -4.01
N ALA A 394 15.42 -11.01 -5.08
CA ALA A 394 15.29 -11.97 -6.19
C ALA A 394 15.40 -13.45 -5.78
N GLN A 395 16.11 -13.75 -4.69
CA GLN A 395 16.22 -15.10 -4.11
C GLN A 395 14.88 -15.72 -3.68
N GLU A 396 13.83 -14.91 -3.49
CA GLU A 396 12.51 -15.38 -3.10
C GLU A 396 11.84 -16.17 -4.22
N ASN A 397 12.15 -15.87 -5.49
CA ASN A 397 11.44 -16.39 -6.66
C ASN A 397 9.91 -16.34 -6.47
N GLU A 398 9.46 -15.21 -5.94
CA GLU A 398 8.09 -14.97 -5.54
C GLU A 398 7.12 -14.94 -6.73
N TYR A 399 5.96 -15.51 -6.47
CA TYR A 399 4.70 -15.28 -7.16
C TYR A 399 3.69 -14.74 -6.16
N ARG A 400 2.81 -13.86 -6.58
CA ARG A 400 1.83 -13.24 -5.69
C ARG A 400 0.45 -13.18 -6.28
N ILE A 401 -0.52 -13.13 -5.37
CA ILE A 401 -1.88 -12.78 -5.69
C ILE A 401 -2.11 -11.39 -5.12
N VAL A 402 -2.50 -10.45 -5.98
CA VAL A 402 -2.86 -9.07 -5.60
C VAL A 402 -4.38 -9.00 -5.48
N TYR A 403 -4.87 -8.79 -4.27
CA TYR A 403 -6.27 -8.51 -3.99
C TYR A 403 -6.50 -7.00 -3.97
N ASN A 404 -7.14 -6.49 -5.02
CA ASN A 404 -7.61 -5.12 -5.10
C ASN A 404 -9.15 -5.12 -5.07
N PRO A 405 -9.79 -4.84 -3.92
CA PRO A 405 -11.25 -4.83 -3.78
C PRO A 405 -11.94 -3.66 -4.52
N SER A 406 -11.19 -2.86 -5.30
CA SER A 406 -11.68 -1.70 -6.04
C SER A 406 -12.36 -0.69 -5.10
N MET A 407 -13.68 -0.53 -5.16
CA MET A 407 -14.45 0.43 -4.35
C MET A 407 -14.90 -0.12 -3.00
N MET A 408 -14.73 -1.43 -2.75
CA MET A 408 -15.16 -2.03 -1.49
C MET A 408 -14.15 -1.78 -0.36
N ASP A 409 -14.63 -1.40 0.82
CA ASP A 409 -13.79 -1.22 1.99
C ASP A 409 -13.38 -2.57 2.59
N ALA A 410 -12.14 -2.99 2.29
CA ALA A 410 -11.51 -4.16 2.90
C ALA A 410 -10.45 -3.80 3.96
N SER A 411 -10.55 -2.61 4.59
CA SER A 411 -9.64 -2.21 5.66
C SER A 411 -9.68 -3.17 6.86
N LYS A 412 -10.87 -3.69 7.17
CA LYS A 412 -11.07 -4.71 8.20
C LYS A 412 -10.39 -6.03 7.84
N ALA A 413 -9.73 -6.65 8.82
CA ALA A 413 -8.97 -7.89 8.60
C ALA A 413 -9.85 -9.06 8.10
N GLU A 414 -11.10 -9.13 8.53
CA GLU A 414 -12.06 -10.17 8.12
C GLU A 414 -12.35 -10.16 6.60
N HIS A 415 -12.36 -8.98 5.97
CA HIS A 415 -12.54 -8.85 4.51
C HIS A 415 -11.28 -9.25 3.71
N ARG A 416 -10.19 -9.56 4.41
CA ARG A 416 -8.89 -9.95 3.83
C ARG A 416 -8.54 -11.41 4.09
N GLN A 417 -9.47 -12.17 4.65
CA GLN A 417 -9.39 -13.62 4.83
C GLN A 417 -10.10 -14.30 3.65
N LEU A 418 -9.37 -14.47 2.53
CA LEU A 418 -9.97 -15.03 1.32
C LEU A 418 -9.92 -16.56 1.39
N LYS A 419 -11.08 -17.21 1.30
CA LYS A 419 -11.16 -18.67 1.45
C LYS A 419 -10.60 -19.37 0.22
N TYR A 420 -9.92 -20.48 0.40
CA TYR A 420 -9.50 -21.37 -0.69
C TYR A 420 -10.25 -22.70 -0.59
N GLU A 421 -10.41 -23.39 -1.71
CA GLU A 421 -10.92 -24.76 -1.69
C GLU A 421 -9.87 -25.70 -1.11
N PHE A 422 -10.21 -26.47 -0.07
CA PHE A 422 -9.24 -27.34 0.62
C PHE A 422 -8.51 -28.32 -0.33
N SER A 423 -9.19 -28.76 -1.41
CA SER A 423 -8.61 -29.57 -2.49
C SER A 423 -7.31 -28.98 -3.06
N ALA A 424 -7.21 -27.64 -3.13
CA ALA A 424 -6.03 -26.95 -3.62
C ALA A 424 -4.80 -27.06 -2.68
N LEU A 425 -4.99 -27.29 -1.38
CA LEU A 425 -3.87 -27.49 -0.45
C LEU A 425 -3.38 -28.94 -0.55
N LYS A 426 -2.34 -29.20 -1.33
CA LYS A 426 -1.84 -30.56 -1.64
C LYS A 426 -1.01 -31.18 -0.52
N GLY A 427 -0.34 -30.34 0.26
CA GLY A 427 0.58 -30.81 1.28
C GLY A 427 1.06 -29.72 2.20
N ILE A 428 1.85 -30.14 3.17
CA ILE A 428 2.58 -29.26 4.07
C ILE A 428 4.01 -29.75 4.24
N CYS A 429 4.94 -28.82 4.34
CA CYS A 429 6.33 -29.08 4.71
C CYS A 429 6.61 -28.43 6.07
N PHE A 430 7.13 -29.18 7.03
CA PHE A 430 7.59 -28.62 8.30
C PHE A 430 9.02 -28.09 8.20
N GLY A 431 9.32 -27.07 8.98
CA GLY A 431 10.66 -26.51 9.07
C GLY A 431 11.63 -27.43 9.82
N LEU A 432 12.92 -27.15 9.67
CA LEU A 432 14.00 -27.91 10.32
C LEU A 432 13.89 -27.91 11.85
N LYS A 433 13.30 -26.85 12.42
CA LYS A 433 13.18 -26.61 13.87
C LYS A 433 11.72 -26.57 14.33
N THR A 434 10.78 -27.09 13.55
CA THR A 434 9.39 -27.18 14.01
C THR A 434 9.34 -28.16 15.18
N GLU A 435 8.73 -27.74 16.30
CA GLU A 435 8.59 -28.57 17.48
C GLU A 435 7.71 -29.78 17.18
N PHE A 436 8.00 -30.91 17.83
CA PHE A 436 7.31 -32.17 17.54
C PHE A 436 5.81 -32.09 17.87
N GLU A 437 5.46 -31.43 18.97
CA GLU A 437 4.08 -31.19 19.40
C GLU A 437 3.30 -30.35 18.37
N ASP A 438 3.95 -29.35 17.78
CA ASP A 438 3.36 -28.51 16.72
C ASP A 438 3.13 -29.30 15.43
N ILE A 439 4.08 -30.18 15.06
CA ILE A 439 3.92 -31.11 13.93
C ILE A 439 2.68 -31.99 14.17
N LEU A 440 2.57 -32.61 15.34
CA LEU A 440 1.43 -33.46 15.69
C LEU A 440 0.10 -32.71 15.65
N ALA A 441 0.05 -31.50 16.22
CA ALA A 441 -1.14 -30.66 16.23
C ALA A 441 -1.62 -30.33 14.81
N ILE A 442 -0.70 -29.94 13.92
CA ILE A 442 -1.02 -29.68 12.52
C ILE A 442 -1.45 -30.95 11.78
N VAL A 443 -0.73 -32.07 11.97
CA VAL A 443 -1.08 -33.35 11.33
C VAL A 443 -2.51 -33.77 11.71
N ASN A 444 -2.86 -33.70 13.00
CA ASN A 444 -4.21 -34.02 13.47
C ASN A 444 -5.27 -33.10 12.85
N LYS A 445 -5.01 -31.79 12.82
CA LYS A 445 -5.93 -30.83 12.19
C LYS A 445 -6.12 -31.10 10.69
N ILE A 446 -5.04 -31.43 9.97
CA ILE A 446 -5.12 -31.78 8.54
C ILE A 446 -5.88 -33.08 8.31
N ILE A 447 -5.69 -34.10 9.17
CA ILE A 447 -6.44 -35.36 9.09
C ILE A 447 -7.95 -35.08 9.25
N GLU A 448 -8.34 -34.30 10.26
CA GLU A 448 -9.74 -33.88 10.47
C GLU A 448 -10.32 -33.16 9.24
N LEU A 449 -9.55 -32.24 8.63
CA LEU A 449 -9.97 -31.56 7.41
C LEU A 449 -10.08 -32.53 6.23
N CYS A 450 -9.14 -33.47 6.09
CA CYS A 450 -9.21 -34.50 5.06
C CYS A 450 -10.43 -35.40 5.21
N GLU A 451 -10.81 -35.77 6.44
CA GLU A 451 -12.04 -36.53 6.71
C GLU A 451 -13.29 -35.71 6.37
N THR A 452 -13.32 -34.44 6.76
CA THR A 452 -14.44 -33.52 6.49
C THR A 452 -14.65 -33.28 4.98
N HIS A 453 -13.57 -33.29 4.21
CA HIS A 453 -13.57 -33.03 2.77
C HIS A 453 -13.46 -34.30 1.90
N ASP A 454 -13.62 -35.50 2.48
CA ASP A 454 -13.52 -36.80 1.79
C ASP A 454 -12.26 -36.94 0.92
N ARG A 455 -11.10 -36.64 1.53
CA ARG A 455 -9.80 -36.63 0.87
C ARG A 455 -8.92 -37.76 1.37
N ASP A 456 -8.44 -38.56 0.43
CA ASP A 456 -7.60 -39.73 0.73
C ASP A 456 -6.09 -39.47 0.62
N GLU A 457 -5.70 -38.40 -0.08
CA GLU A 457 -4.31 -38.07 -0.34
C GLU A 457 -3.94 -36.70 0.23
N PHE A 458 -2.91 -36.67 1.07
CA PHE A 458 -2.26 -35.46 1.54
C PHE A 458 -0.79 -35.74 1.82
N ALA A 459 0.10 -34.84 1.40
CA ALA A 459 1.54 -35.00 1.56
C ALA A 459 2.08 -34.27 2.81
N PHE A 460 2.75 -35.01 3.70
CA PHE A 460 3.52 -34.44 4.81
C PHE A 460 5.01 -34.55 4.50
N LYS A 461 5.71 -33.41 4.53
CA LYS A 461 7.13 -33.28 4.23
C LYS A 461 7.86 -32.57 5.37
N GLN A 462 9.18 -32.69 5.43
CA GLN A 462 10.01 -31.91 6.35
C GLN A 462 11.27 -31.41 5.66
N ALA A 463 11.69 -30.21 6.03
CA ALA A 463 12.98 -29.66 5.65
C ALA A 463 14.09 -30.22 6.55
N ILE A 464 15.15 -30.75 5.96
CA ILE A 464 16.33 -31.27 6.65
C ILE A 464 17.60 -30.63 6.09
N HIS A 465 18.65 -30.54 6.91
CA HIS A 465 19.99 -30.21 6.43
C HIS A 465 20.66 -31.47 5.89
N ASP A 466 21.10 -31.43 4.63
CA ASP A 466 21.99 -32.46 4.08
C ASP A 466 23.44 -32.03 4.30
N PRO A 467 24.20 -32.72 5.18
CA PRO A 467 25.59 -32.37 5.44
C PRO A 467 26.52 -32.67 4.25
N ILE A 468 26.11 -33.52 3.30
CA ILE A 468 26.93 -33.88 2.14
C ILE A 468 26.90 -32.76 1.10
N SER A 469 25.70 -32.32 0.69
CA SER A 469 25.56 -31.21 -0.25
C SER A 469 25.62 -29.84 0.42
N ASN A 470 25.58 -29.79 1.76
CA ASN A 470 25.46 -28.59 2.59
C ASN A 470 24.29 -27.70 2.15
N THR A 471 23.15 -28.32 1.86
CA THR A 471 21.93 -27.63 1.43
C THR A 471 20.73 -28.10 2.23
N LEU A 472 19.67 -27.29 2.22
CA LEU A 472 18.38 -27.71 2.75
C LEU A 472 17.70 -28.63 1.72
N LYS A 473 17.28 -29.82 2.15
CA LYS A 473 16.50 -30.77 1.35
C LYS A 473 15.12 -30.94 1.95
N ILE A 474 14.15 -31.22 1.09
CA ILE A 474 12.79 -31.57 1.51
C ILE A 474 12.64 -33.08 1.37
N VAL A 475 12.28 -33.75 2.47
CA VAL A 475 12.04 -35.19 2.50
C VAL A 475 10.58 -35.48 2.81
N PRO A 476 9.99 -36.55 2.24
CA PRO A 476 8.70 -37.05 2.70
C PRO A 476 8.81 -37.53 4.15
N LEU A 477 7.84 -37.15 4.98
CA LEU A 477 7.66 -37.76 6.31
C LEU A 477 6.78 -39.00 6.18
N PHE A 478 5.56 -38.81 5.68
CA PHE A 478 4.58 -39.85 5.38
C PHE A 478 3.42 -39.24 4.56
N SER A 479 2.54 -40.07 4.03
CA SER A 479 1.28 -39.66 3.39
C SER A 479 0.07 -40.04 4.24
N LEU A 480 -1.06 -39.39 4.01
CA LEU A 480 -2.33 -39.75 4.66
C LEU A 480 -2.69 -41.24 4.47
N ALA A 481 -2.47 -41.76 3.26
CA ALA A 481 -2.69 -43.18 2.96
C ALA A 481 -1.83 -44.12 3.83
N GLN A 482 -0.57 -43.74 4.10
CA GLN A 482 0.31 -44.52 4.99
C GLN A 482 -0.19 -44.52 6.44
N ILE A 483 -0.67 -43.37 6.95
CA ILE A 483 -1.23 -43.26 8.31
C ILE A 483 -2.46 -44.16 8.46
N ARG A 484 -3.37 -44.13 7.48
CA ARG A 484 -4.60 -44.94 7.50
C ARG A 484 -4.29 -46.45 7.48
N GLN A 485 -3.37 -46.89 6.62
CA GLN A 485 -2.93 -48.30 6.59
C GLN A 485 -2.36 -48.78 7.93
N THR A 486 -1.56 -47.97 8.63
CA THR A 486 -1.05 -48.32 9.96
C THR A 486 -2.12 -48.31 11.05
N THR A 487 -3.17 -47.51 10.91
CA THR A 487 -4.28 -47.42 11.88
C THR A 487 -5.23 -48.62 11.75
N ASP A 488 -5.49 -49.08 10.53
CA ASP A 488 -6.34 -50.25 10.25
C ASP A 488 -5.65 -51.58 10.58
N GLN A 489 -4.32 -51.60 10.62
CA GLN A 489 -3.53 -52.76 11.06
C GLN A 489 -3.27 -52.79 12.57
N ASN A 490 -3.80 -51.84 13.35
CA ASN A 490 -3.57 -51.79 14.79
C ASN A 490 -4.33 -52.93 15.50
N PRO A 491 -3.64 -53.93 16.09
CA PRO A 491 -4.29 -55.09 16.71
C PRO A 491 -5.13 -54.74 17.95
N LEU A 492 -5.01 -53.52 18.47
CA LEU A 492 -5.78 -53.02 19.63
C LEU A 492 -7.17 -52.45 19.28
N LYS A 493 -7.55 -52.38 18.00
CA LYS A 493 -8.91 -51.98 17.55
C LYS A 493 -9.80 -53.17 17.18
N ARG A 494 -9.29 -54.40 17.27
CA ARG A 494 -10.07 -55.63 17.15
C ARG A 494 -10.39 -56.16 18.54
N ASP A 495 -11.32 -55.51 19.24
CA ASP A 495 -12.08 -56.10 20.35
C ASP A 495 -13.46 -55.43 20.42
#